data_AF-A0A363NKE4-F1
#
_entry.id   AF-A0A363NKE4-F1
#
_cell.length_a   1.000
_cell.length_b   1.000
_cell.length_c   1.000
_cell.angle_alpha   90.00
_cell.angle_beta   90.00
_cell.angle_gamma   90.00
#
_symmetry.space_group_name_H-M   'P 1'
#
loop_
_entity.id
_entity.type
_entity.pdbx_description
1 polymer ?
#
loop_
_entity_poly.entity_id
_entity_poly.type
_entity_poly.pdbx_seq_one_letter_code
_entity_poly.pdbx_strand_id
1 'polypeptide(L)'
;MSLKTLNHIWQTQEYWWSHISERNDFDFEKTFSKKVGIFSAITESTQKIQDYVEGLSEEDLEKNVKVESPWFQCDFSVYEYIQRLMIHRTYHRGQIVTIGRNIGITDAPMTDYNFWNIYKDQK
;
A
#
# COMPACT_ATOMS: atom_id res chain seq x y z
N MET A 1 0.86 -19.32 -0.70
CA MET A 1 0.12 -18.39 0.19
C MET A 1 0.76 -17.00 0.16
N SER A 2 2.07 -16.88 0.40
CA SER A 2 2.82 -15.60 0.32
C SER A 2 2.65 -14.84 -1.00
N LEU A 3 2.78 -15.51 -2.15
CA LEU A 3 2.67 -14.83 -3.46
C LEU A 3 1.27 -14.24 -3.71
N LYS A 4 0.21 -14.91 -3.24
CA LYS A 4 -1.16 -14.39 -3.31
C LYS A 4 -1.32 -13.16 -2.42
N THR A 5 -0.74 -13.18 -1.21
CA THR A 5 -0.72 -12.02 -0.31
C THR A 5 0.03 -10.84 -0.94
N LEU A 6 1.19 -11.06 -1.55
CA LEU A 6 1.95 -10.02 -2.24
C LEU A 6 1.16 -9.42 -3.42
N ASN A 7 0.54 -10.27 -4.25
CA ASN A 7 -0.33 -9.80 -5.33
C ASN A 7 -1.50 -8.97 -4.81
N HIS A 8 -2.13 -9.40 -3.71
CA HIS A 8 -3.24 -8.65 -3.09
C HIS A 8 -2.79 -7.28 -2.60
N ILE A 9 -1.63 -7.19 -1.93
CA ILE A 9 -1.06 -5.91 -1.49
C ILE A 9 -0.90 -4.97 -2.70
N TRP A 10 -0.27 -5.45 -3.77
CA TRP A 10 -0.05 -4.64 -4.98
C TRP A 10 -1.37 -4.21 -5.64
N GLN A 11 -2.32 -5.12 -5.82
CA GLN A 11 -3.63 -4.82 -6.42
C GLN A 11 -4.40 -3.78 -5.63
N THR A 12 -4.44 -3.92 -4.30
CA THR A 12 -5.06 -2.93 -3.43
C THR A 12 -4.33 -1.59 -3.49
N GLN A 13 -3.00 -1.59 -3.56
CA GLN A 13 -2.21 -0.37 -3.71
C GLN A 13 -2.55 0.37 -5.00
N GLU A 14 -2.65 -0.32 -6.13
CA GLU A 14 -3.03 0.27 -7.42
C GLU A 14 -4.49 0.73 -7.47
N TYR A 15 -5.42 0.00 -6.83
CA TYR A 15 -6.81 0.42 -6.71
C TYR A 15 -6.95 1.73 -5.93
N TRP A 16 -6.29 1.83 -4.78
CA TRP A 16 -6.38 3.05 -3.99
C TRP A 16 -5.61 4.20 -4.63
N TRP A 17 -4.50 3.90 -5.32
CA TRP A 17 -3.80 4.87 -6.15
C TRP A 17 -4.73 5.53 -7.17
N SER A 18 -5.54 4.76 -7.91
CA SER A 18 -6.42 5.37 -8.94
C SER A 18 -7.43 6.33 -8.34
N HIS A 19 -7.86 6.10 -7.10
CA HIS A 19 -8.81 6.97 -6.41
C HIS A 19 -8.14 8.21 -5.82
N ILE A 20 -7.06 8.05 -5.04
CA ILE A 20 -6.40 9.21 -4.40
C ILE A 20 -5.75 10.14 -5.43
N SER A 21 -5.30 9.61 -6.57
CA SER A 21 -4.82 10.43 -7.70
C SER A 21 -5.95 10.98 -8.59
N GLU A 22 -7.22 10.72 -8.23
CA GLU A 22 -8.44 11.13 -8.94
C GLU A 22 -8.51 10.70 -10.41
N ARG A 23 -7.65 9.75 -10.83
CA ARG A 23 -7.63 9.22 -12.20
C ARG A 23 -8.82 8.30 -12.47
N ASN A 24 -9.28 7.58 -11.45
CA ASN A 24 -10.38 6.61 -11.50
C ASN A 24 -10.25 5.61 -12.67
N ASP A 25 -9.03 5.22 -13.01
CA ASP A 25 -8.67 4.41 -14.18
C ASP A 25 -8.31 2.95 -13.83
N PHE A 26 -8.67 2.48 -12.63
CA PHE A 26 -8.36 1.12 -12.21
C PHE A 26 -9.21 0.08 -12.95
N ASP A 27 -8.52 -0.81 -13.66
CA ASP A 27 -9.11 -1.93 -14.36
C ASP A 27 -8.89 -3.22 -13.55
N PHE A 28 -9.97 -3.73 -12.95
CA PHE A 28 -9.96 -4.96 -12.17
C PHE A 28 -9.55 -6.16 -13.00
N GLU A 29 -10.13 -6.35 -14.18
CA GLU A 29 -9.87 -7.56 -14.98
C GLU A 29 -8.41 -7.61 -15.43
N LYS A 30 -7.90 -6.49 -15.94
CA LYS A 30 -6.53 -6.36 -16.39
C LYS A 30 -5.53 -6.50 -15.24
N THR A 31 -5.80 -5.90 -14.08
CA THR A 31 -4.85 -5.94 -12.96
C THR A 31 -4.81 -7.33 -12.30
N PHE A 32 -5.95 -8.03 -12.22
CA PHE A 32 -6.01 -9.36 -11.61
C PHE A 32 -5.50 -10.49 -12.52
N SER A 33 -5.55 -10.30 -13.84
CA SER A 33 -5.02 -11.26 -14.82
C SER A 33 -3.53 -11.07 -15.14
N LYS A 34 -2.94 -9.93 -14.80
CA LYS A 34 -1.55 -9.60 -15.14
C LYS A 34 -0.56 -10.48 -14.39
N LYS A 35 0.32 -11.18 -15.14
CA LYS A 35 1.54 -11.79 -14.58
C LYS A 35 2.63 -10.73 -14.55
N VAL A 36 2.98 -10.24 -13.35
CA VAL A 36 4.05 -9.26 -13.14
C VAL A 36 5.15 -9.84 -12.27
N GLY A 37 6.37 -9.31 -12.42
CA GLY A 37 7.40 -9.45 -11.40
C GLY A 37 6.95 -8.71 -10.15
N ILE A 38 6.30 -9.42 -9.21
CA ILE A 38 5.55 -8.81 -8.10
C ILE A 38 6.41 -7.88 -7.23
N PHE A 39 7.69 -8.20 -7.03
CA PHE A 39 8.60 -7.35 -6.27
C PHE A 39 8.86 -6.01 -6.97
N SER A 40 9.10 -6.03 -8.28
CA SER A 40 9.23 -4.81 -9.09
C SER A 40 7.92 -4.02 -9.08
N ALA A 41 6.79 -4.69 -9.27
CA ALA A 41 5.48 -4.05 -9.28
C ALA A 41 5.14 -3.34 -7.95
N ILE A 42 5.46 -3.96 -6.80
CA ILE A 42 5.30 -3.33 -5.48
C ILE A 42 6.26 -2.16 -5.31
N THR A 43 7.50 -2.28 -5.77
CA THR A 43 8.53 -1.23 -5.64
C THR A 43 8.14 0.00 -6.46
N GLU A 44 7.79 -0.19 -7.73
CA GLU A 44 7.32 0.88 -8.63
C GLU A 44 6.06 1.56 -8.10
N SER A 45 5.08 0.77 -7.64
CA SER A 45 3.87 1.31 -7.03
C SER A 45 4.16 2.09 -5.76
N THR A 46 5.15 1.66 -4.96
CA THR A 46 5.55 2.36 -3.74
C THR A 46 6.22 3.69 -4.05
N GLN A 47 7.14 3.71 -5.03
CA GLN A 47 7.81 4.94 -5.46
C GLN A 47 6.79 5.96 -5.96
N LYS A 48 5.87 5.53 -6.83
CA LYS A 48 4.79 6.40 -7.35
C LYS A 48 3.95 7.05 -6.24
N ILE A 49 3.61 6.29 -5.19
CA ILE A 49 2.85 6.82 -4.05
C ILE A 49 3.72 7.78 -3.23
N GLN A 50 4.99 7.45 -3.03
CA GLN A 50 5.92 8.33 -2.33
C GLN A 50 6.04 9.68 -3.05
N ASP A 51 6.31 9.66 -4.36
CA ASP A 51 6.44 10.86 -5.20
C ASP A 51 5.17 11.73 -5.14
N TYR A 52 4.00 11.10 -5.13
CA TYR A 52 2.72 11.79 -4.97
C TYR A 52 2.60 12.45 -3.60
N VAL A 53 2.85 11.70 -2.52
CA VAL A 53 2.73 12.21 -1.14
C VAL A 53 3.71 13.35 -0.88
N GLU A 54 4.93 13.27 -1.41
CA GLU A 54 5.94 14.33 -1.31
C GLU A 54 5.52 15.64 -2.01
N GLY A 55 4.60 15.56 -2.97
CA GLY A 55 4.08 16.72 -3.71
C GLY A 55 2.83 17.36 -3.11
N LEU A 56 2.23 16.79 -2.07
CA LEU A 56 0.97 17.30 -1.50
C LEU A 56 1.20 18.48 -0.56
N SER A 57 0.34 19.49 -0.66
CA SER A 57 0.17 20.51 0.37
C SER A 57 -0.71 20.01 1.52
N GLU A 58 -0.77 20.78 2.61
CA GLU A 58 -1.69 20.50 3.72
C GLU A 58 -3.16 20.58 3.28
N GLU A 59 -3.51 21.52 2.41
CA GLU A 59 -4.85 21.62 1.83
C GLU A 59 -5.19 20.38 0.97
N ASP A 60 -4.22 19.88 0.18
CA ASP A 60 -4.43 18.66 -0.61
C ASP A 60 -4.66 17.43 0.29
N LEU A 61 -3.98 17.37 1.44
CA LEU A 61 -4.13 16.29 2.41
C LEU A 61 -5.52 16.28 3.06
N GLU A 62 -6.07 17.46 3.35
CA GLU A 62 -7.40 17.64 3.96
C GLU A 62 -8.55 17.46 2.96
N LYS A 63 -8.28 17.56 1.66
CA LYS A 63 -9.30 17.38 0.61
C LYS A 63 -9.95 16.00 0.70
N ASN A 64 -11.29 15.99 0.66
CA ASN A 64 -12.06 14.77 0.56
C ASN A 64 -12.04 14.19 -0.87
N VAL A 65 -11.87 12.87 -0.96
CA VAL A 65 -12.00 12.10 -2.20
C VAL A 65 -13.14 11.11 -2.05
N LYS A 66 -14.19 11.33 -2.84
CA LYS A 66 -15.32 10.43 -2.94
C LYS A 66 -14.93 9.18 -3.71
N VAL A 67 -15.12 8.02 -3.10
CA VAL A 67 -14.93 6.72 -3.72
C VAL A 67 -16.26 6.00 -3.80
N GLU A 68 -16.64 5.61 -5.01
CA GLU A 68 -17.80 4.78 -5.29
C GLU A 68 -17.33 3.51 -5.98
N SER A 69 -17.69 2.37 -5.39
CA SER A 69 -17.41 1.05 -5.95
C SER A 69 -18.65 0.17 -5.82
N PRO A 70 -18.68 -1.00 -6.49
CA PRO A 70 -19.77 -1.96 -6.32
C PRO A 70 -19.95 -2.47 -4.87
N TRP A 71 -18.97 -2.29 -3.99
CA TRP A 71 -18.97 -2.85 -2.63
C TRP A 71 -19.20 -1.82 -1.53
N PHE A 72 -18.82 -0.56 -1.76
CA PHE A 72 -18.91 0.50 -0.77
C PHE A 72 -18.87 1.88 -1.41
N GLN A 73 -19.32 2.87 -0.63
CA GLN A 73 -19.12 4.28 -0.88
C GLN A 73 -18.49 4.94 0.34
N CYS A 74 -17.53 5.83 0.14
CA CYS A 74 -16.95 6.65 1.21
C CYS A 74 -16.49 8.01 0.68
N ASP A 75 -16.27 8.94 1.59
CA ASP A 75 -15.85 10.31 1.31
C ASP A 75 -14.93 10.80 2.44
N PHE A 76 -13.69 10.35 2.42
CA PHE A 76 -12.66 10.65 3.41
C PHE A 76 -11.58 11.56 2.83
N SER A 77 -10.81 12.17 3.71
CA SER A 77 -9.66 12.99 3.32
C SER A 77 -8.54 12.15 2.67
N VAL A 78 -7.69 12.80 1.86
CA VAL A 78 -6.52 12.17 1.26
C VAL A 78 -5.60 11.56 2.34
N TYR A 79 -5.38 12.26 3.47
CA TYR A 79 -4.54 11.73 4.54
C TYR A 79 -5.11 10.45 5.18
N GLU A 80 -6.43 10.33 5.32
CA GLU A 80 -7.08 9.12 5.83
C GLU A 80 -6.86 7.93 4.88
N TYR A 81 -6.96 8.15 3.57
CA TYR A 81 -6.69 7.09 2.59
C TYR A 81 -5.21 6.69 2.54
N ILE A 82 -4.28 7.64 2.72
CA ILE A 82 -2.85 7.35 2.86
C ILE A 82 -2.62 6.50 4.12
N GLN A 83 -3.18 6.89 5.27
CA GLN A 83 -3.07 6.13 6.50
C GLN A 83 -3.62 4.71 6.34
N ARG A 84 -4.78 4.56 5.69
CA ARG A 84 -5.39 3.25 5.35
C ARG A 84 -4.43 2.38 4.53
N LEU A 85 -3.74 2.96 3.55
CA LEU A 85 -2.77 2.26 2.72
C LEU A 85 -1.59 1.73 3.55
N MET A 86 -1.08 2.54 4.47
CA MET A 86 0.01 2.14 5.37
C MET A 86 -0.41 1.02 6.33
N ILE A 87 -1.61 1.11 6.90
CA ILE A 87 -2.14 0.09 7.83
C ILE A 87 -2.40 -1.23 7.10
N HIS A 88 -3.04 -1.22 5.93
CA HIS A 88 -3.34 -2.42 5.15
C HIS A 88 -2.06 -3.19 4.77
N ARG A 89 -1.02 -2.47 4.35
CA ARG A 89 0.29 -3.06 4.04
C ARG A 89 0.94 -3.67 5.29
N THR A 90 0.90 -2.97 6.41
CA THR A 90 1.47 -3.45 7.68
C THR A 90 0.77 -4.72 8.16
N TYR A 91 -0.56 -4.77 8.06
CA TYR A 91 -1.36 -5.96 8.39
C TYR A 91 -0.93 -7.19 7.57
N HIS A 92 -0.87 -7.07 6.25
CA HIS A 92 -0.47 -8.20 5.39
C HIS A 92 1.01 -8.56 5.50
N ARG A 93 1.89 -7.59 5.79
CA ARG A 93 3.29 -7.89 6.09
C ARG A 93 3.44 -8.75 7.33
N GLY A 94 2.62 -8.53 8.37
CA GLY A 94 2.54 -9.43 9.53
C GLY A 94 2.20 -10.87 9.16
N GLN A 95 1.27 -11.08 8.21
CA GLN A 95 0.96 -12.41 7.70
C GLN A 95 2.15 -13.07 6.98
N ILE A 96 2.89 -12.29 6.18
CA ILE A 96 4.09 -12.76 5.49
C ILE A 96 5.18 -13.17 6.49
N VAL A 97 5.41 -12.37 7.53
CA VAL A 97 6.37 -12.69 8.61
C VAL A 97 5.98 -13.99 9.31
N THR A 98 4.70 -14.17 9.65
CA THR A 98 4.21 -15.42 10.27
C THR A 98 4.44 -16.64 9.36
N ILE A 99 4.17 -16.51 8.05
CA ILE A 99 4.46 -17.57 7.08
C ILE A 99 5.97 -17.87 7.01
N GLY A 100 6.80 -16.83 6.99
CA GLY A 100 8.27 -16.96 6.98
C GLY A 100 8.80 -17.70 8.21
N ARG A 101 8.28 -17.38 9.40
CA ARG A 101 8.66 -18.06 10.65
C ARG A 101 8.35 -19.56 10.62
N ASN A 102 7.23 -19.96 10.01
CA ASN A 102 6.88 -21.38 9.86
C ASN A 102 7.87 -22.16 8.97
N ILE A 103 8.70 -21.47 8.18
CA ILE A 103 9.74 -22.09 7.34
C ILE A 103 11.16 -21.73 7.81
N GLY A 104 11.30 -21.23 9.05
CA GLY A 104 12.61 -20.97 9.68
C GLY A 104 13.22 -19.60 9.39
N ILE A 105 12.53 -18.69 8.68
CA ILE A 105 12.98 -17.30 8.51
C ILE A 105 12.72 -16.53 9.80
N THR A 106 13.76 -15.91 10.38
CA THR A 106 13.70 -15.29 11.72
C THR A 106 14.17 -13.84 11.76
N ASP A 107 14.73 -13.34 10.67
CA ASP A 107 15.39 -12.04 10.53
C ASP A 107 14.52 -10.98 9.81
N ALA A 108 13.19 -11.15 9.82
CA ALA A 108 12.29 -10.19 9.22
C ALA A 108 12.41 -8.81 9.92
N PRO A 109 12.53 -7.70 9.16
CA PRO A 109 12.72 -6.38 9.75
C PRO A 109 11.51 -5.95 10.58
N MET A 110 11.73 -5.08 11.58
CA MET A 110 10.65 -4.52 12.40
C MET A 110 9.72 -3.62 11.56
N THR A 111 8.45 -3.55 11.95
CA THR A 111 7.43 -2.65 11.36
C THR A 111 7.06 -1.50 12.29
N ASP A 112 7.62 -1.46 13.49
CA ASP A 112 7.32 -0.43 14.47
C ASP A 112 7.82 0.94 13.98
N TYR A 113 6.94 1.93 14.01
CA TYR A 113 7.25 3.25 13.47
C TYR A 113 8.29 4.00 14.32
N ASN A 114 8.26 3.83 15.64
CA ASN A 114 9.26 4.43 16.51
C ASN A 114 10.62 3.77 16.34
N PHE A 115 10.65 2.46 16.12
CA PHE A 115 11.88 1.77 15.73
C PHE A 115 12.48 2.40 14.47
N TRP A 116 11.68 2.64 13.43
CA TRP A 116 12.20 3.34 12.25
C TRP A 116 12.73 4.75 12.59
N ASN A 117 11.95 5.57 13.31
CA ASN A 117 12.35 6.93 13.65
C ASN A 117 13.66 7.02 14.44
N ILE A 118 13.90 6.06 15.34
CA ILE A 118 15.08 6.03 16.22
C ILE A 118 16.31 5.47 15.50
N TYR A 119 16.13 4.46 14.65
CA TYR A 119 17.23 3.66 14.12
C TYR A 119 17.53 3.88 12.63
N LYS A 120 16.71 4.61 11.87
CA LYS A 120 16.90 4.81 10.41
C LYS A 120 18.27 5.37 10.00
N ASP A 121 18.91 6.14 10.89
CA ASP A 121 20.20 6.79 10.63
C ASP A 121 21.39 6.02 11.22
N GLN A 122 21.13 4.94 11.96
CA GLN A 122 22.17 4.09 12.53
C GLN A 122 22.59 3.05 11.48
N LYS A 123 23.86 3.11 11.07
CA LYS A 123 24.48 2.17 10.14
C LYS A 123 24.98 0.92 10.87
#